data_AF-Q4C3S5-F1
#
_entry.id   AF-Q4C3S5-F1
#
_cell.length_a   1.000
_cell.length_b   1.000
_cell.length_c   1.000
_cell.angle_alpha   90.00
_cell.angle_beta   90.00
_cell.angle_gamma   90.00
#
_symmetry.space_group_name_H-M   'P 1'
#
loop_
_entity.id
_entity.type
_entity.pdbx_description
1 polymer ?
#
loop_
_entity_poly.entity_id
_entity_poly.type
_entity_poly.pdbx_seq_one_letter_code
_entity_poly.pdbx_strand_id
1 'polypeptide(L)'
;MKFRYLYLVFIVFTLFGCQSRQQFPSRITLGVVSFGEDEKLEEKYRELKEYLETELNSIVELEPAYNERQALSQINDKGWDLVQLGESNPPDFYRNFRD
;
A
#
# COMPACT_ATOMS: atom_id res chain seq x y z
N MET A 1 10.29 -21.10 51.08
CA MET A 1 10.49 -21.73 49.75
C MET A 1 9.34 -21.40 48.77
N LYS A 2 9.00 -20.12 48.52
CA LYS A 2 7.89 -19.74 47.60
C LYS A 2 8.29 -18.71 46.52
N PHE A 3 9.36 -17.95 46.74
CA PHE A 3 9.87 -16.96 45.77
C PHE A 3 10.55 -17.56 44.53
N ARG A 4 11.08 -18.79 44.62
CA ARG A 4 11.73 -19.48 43.49
C ARG A 4 10.75 -19.78 42.35
N TYR A 5 9.49 -20.06 42.68
CA TYR A 5 8.45 -20.34 41.69
C TYR A 5 8.00 -19.06 40.97
N LEU A 6 8.02 -17.94 41.68
CA LEU A 6 7.58 -16.63 41.18
C LEU A 6 8.54 -16.09 40.10
N TYR A 7 9.85 -16.32 40.26
CA TYR A 7 10.86 -16.02 39.25
C TYR A 7 10.70 -16.84 37.96
N LEU A 8 10.32 -18.12 38.10
CA LEU A 8 10.16 -19.03 36.97
C LEU A 8 8.95 -18.64 36.11
N VAL A 9 7.86 -18.19 36.74
CA VAL A 9 6.67 -17.66 36.03
C VAL A 9 7.00 -16.38 35.26
N PHE A 10 7.84 -15.51 35.82
CA PHE A 10 8.22 -14.24 35.18
C PHE A 10 9.06 -14.47 33.91
N ILE A 11 9.98 -15.43 33.94
CA ILE A 11 10.81 -15.79 32.78
C ILE A 11 9.95 -16.38 31.64
N VAL A 12 8.97 -17.23 31.97
CA VAL A 12 8.05 -17.80 30.97
C VAL A 12 7.20 -16.72 30.30
N PHE A 13 6.77 -15.70 31.06
CA PHE A 13 5.99 -14.57 30.50
C PHE A 13 6.79 -13.72 29.50
N THR A 14 8.10 -13.57 29.67
CA THR A 14 8.94 -12.79 28.74
C THR A 14 9.14 -13.43 27.37
N LEU A 15 8.85 -14.73 27.22
CA LEU A 15 9.05 -15.47 25.97
C LEU A 15 7.83 -15.43 25.03
N PHE A 16 6.68 -14.93 25.49
CA PHE A 16 5.46 -14.83 24.66
C PHE A 16 5.33 -13.51 23.87
N GLY A 17 6.37 -12.68 23.86
CA GLY A 17 6.47 -11.49 23.02
C GLY A 17 6.82 -11.82 21.56
N CYS A 18 6.11 -12.75 20.93
CA CYS A 18 6.26 -12.98 19.50
C CYS A 18 5.41 -11.94 18.76
N GLN A 19 6.04 -10.85 18.34
CA GLN A 19 5.39 -9.83 17.51
C GLN A 19 5.18 -10.45 16.12
N SER A 20 3.92 -10.73 15.77
CA SER A 20 3.59 -11.26 14.44
C SER A 20 4.11 -10.29 13.38
N ARG A 21 5.08 -10.71 12.58
CA ARG A 21 5.49 -9.92 11.40
C ARG A 21 4.29 -9.82 10.48
N GLN A 22 3.94 -8.59 10.09
CA GLN A 22 2.94 -8.38 9.06
C GLN A 22 3.43 -9.07 7.79
N GLN A 23 2.61 -9.98 7.28
CA GLN A 23 2.95 -10.77 6.11
C GLN A 23 2.26 -10.12 4.92
N PHE A 24 3.05 -9.42 4.10
CA PHE A 24 2.58 -8.81 2.87
C PHE A 24 2.48 -9.86 1.75
N PRO A 25 1.58 -9.67 0.78
CA PRO A 25 1.52 -10.55 -0.39
C PRO A 25 2.83 -10.46 -1.18
N SER A 26 3.18 -11.52 -1.91
CA SER A 26 4.41 -11.56 -2.72
C SER A 26 4.43 -10.53 -3.85
N ARG A 27 3.26 -10.01 -4.21
CA ARG A 27 3.06 -9.01 -5.24
C ARG A 27 2.03 -8.00 -4.76
N ILE A 28 2.29 -6.74 -5.04
CA ILE A 28 1.44 -5.60 -4.71
C ILE A 28 1.27 -4.77 -5.98
N THR A 29 0.03 -4.46 -6.34
CA THR A 29 -0.26 -3.54 -7.44
C THR A 29 -0.55 -2.15 -6.89
N LEU A 30 0.28 -1.18 -7.28
CA LEU A 30 0.15 0.24 -6.98
C LEU A 30 -0.45 0.96 -8.19
N GLY A 31 -1.73 1.32 -8.06
CA GLY A 31 -2.44 2.12 -9.03
C GLY A 31 -2.10 3.61 -8.91
N VAL A 32 -1.92 4.30 -10.03
CA VAL A 32 -1.67 5.75 -10.05
C VAL A 32 -2.62 6.43 -11.03
N VAL A 33 -3.35 7.44 -10.57
CA VAL A 33 -4.19 8.25 -11.46
C VAL A 33 -3.33 9.25 -12.23
N SER A 34 -3.28 9.09 -13.55
CA SER A 34 -2.54 9.96 -14.48
C SER A 34 -3.45 10.41 -15.63
N PHE A 35 -3.66 11.71 -15.75
CA PHE A 35 -4.48 12.29 -16.81
C PHE A 35 -3.65 12.48 -18.10
N GLY A 36 -3.26 11.36 -18.73
CA GLY A 36 -2.59 11.36 -20.04
C GLY A 36 -1.06 11.49 -20.02
N GLU A 37 -0.41 11.23 -18.87
CA GLU A 37 1.06 11.25 -18.73
C GLU A 37 1.65 9.84 -18.52
N ASP A 38 1.19 8.86 -19.31
CA ASP A 38 1.59 7.45 -19.17
C ASP A 38 3.11 7.24 -19.31
N GLU A 39 3.79 8.04 -20.14
CA GLU A 39 5.20 7.85 -20.47
C GLU A 39 6.19 8.25 -19.35
N LYS A 40 5.75 8.91 -18.27
CA LYS A 40 6.63 9.36 -17.18
C LYS A 40 6.32 8.73 -15.82
N LEU A 41 5.34 7.85 -15.75
CA LEU A 41 4.90 7.21 -14.51
C LEU A 41 6.00 6.36 -13.88
N GLU A 42 6.68 5.53 -14.67
CA GLU A 42 7.73 4.65 -14.15
C GLU A 42 8.89 5.44 -13.54
N GLU A 43 9.30 6.56 -14.17
CA GLU A 43 10.36 7.41 -13.65
C GLU A 43 9.91 8.18 -12.41
N LYS A 44 8.70 8.75 -12.42
CA LYS A 44 8.15 9.53 -11.30
C LYS A 44 8.00 8.70 -10.02
N TYR A 45 7.71 7.41 -10.16
CA TYR A 45 7.45 6.52 -9.02
C TYR A 45 8.54 5.50 -8.76
N ARG A 46 9.69 5.59 -9.44
CA ARG A 46 10.84 4.68 -9.29
C ARG A 46 11.27 4.54 -7.83
N GLU A 47 11.53 5.66 -7.17
CA GLU A 47 12.01 5.66 -5.78
C GLU A 47 10.98 5.08 -4.81
N LEU A 48 9.69 5.41 -5.00
CA LEU A 48 8.61 4.86 -4.17
C LEU A 48 8.47 3.36 -4.39
N LYS A 49 8.54 2.90 -5.63
CA LYS A 49 8.49 1.48 -5.99
C LYS A 49 9.63 0.72 -5.30
N GLU A 50 10.87 1.17 -5.46
CA GLU A 50 12.04 0.53 -4.85
C GLU A 50 11.95 0.48 -3.32
N TYR A 51 11.46 1.56 -2.70
CA TYR A 51 11.22 1.61 -1.26
C TYR A 51 10.20 0.56 -0.81
N LEU A 52 9.05 0.48 -1.50
CA LEU A 52 7.99 -0.47 -1.17
C LEU A 52 8.44 -1.93 -1.41
N GLU A 53 9.16 -2.20 -2.49
CA GLU A 53 9.69 -3.54 -2.76
C GLU A 53 10.64 -4.00 -1.64
N THR A 54 11.48 -3.09 -1.15
CA THR A 54 12.45 -3.37 -0.08
C THR A 54 11.76 -3.56 1.28
N GLU A 55 10.87 -2.64 1.66
CA GLU A 55 10.24 -2.66 2.99
C GLU A 55 9.24 -3.82 3.12
N LEU A 56 8.49 -4.09 2.06
CA LEU A 56 7.43 -5.10 2.07
C LEU A 56 7.95 -6.49 1.67
N ASN A 57 9.16 -6.55 1.09
CA ASN A 57 9.72 -7.76 0.50
C ASN A 57 8.75 -8.38 -0.54
N SER A 58 8.19 -7.51 -1.38
CA SER A 58 7.14 -7.80 -2.36
C SER A 58 7.54 -7.22 -3.71
N ILE A 59 7.03 -7.79 -4.81
CA ILE A 59 7.16 -7.18 -6.15
C ILE A 59 6.10 -6.09 -6.28
N VAL A 60 6.48 -4.89 -6.71
CA VAL A 60 5.53 -3.78 -6.87
C VAL A 60 5.28 -3.51 -8.36
N GLU A 61 4.03 -3.70 -8.79
CA GLU A 61 3.58 -3.42 -10.15
C GLU A 61 2.88 -2.05 -10.20
N LEU A 62 3.30 -1.18 -11.12
CA LEU A 62 2.71 0.14 -11.31
C LEU A 62 1.68 0.07 -12.44
N GLU A 63 0.44 0.46 -12.15
CA GLU A 63 -0.63 0.51 -13.16
C GLU A 63 -1.26 1.91 -13.25
N PRO A 64 -1.33 2.53 -14.44
CA PRO A 64 -2.01 3.80 -14.62
C PRO A 64 -3.54 3.65 -14.62
N ALA A 65 -4.24 4.62 -14.02
CA ALA A 65 -5.66 4.87 -14.29
C ALA A 65 -5.80 6.23 -14.98
N TYR A 66 -6.64 6.26 -16.00
CA TYR A 66 -6.95 7.47 -16.76
C TYR A 66 -7.74 8.50 -15.94
N ASN A 67 -8.49 8.04 -14.94
CA ASN A 67 -9.26 8.89 -14.04
C ASN A 67 -9.55 8.20 -12.70
N GLU A 68 -10.02 8.98 -11.73
CA GLU A 68 -10.37 8.51 -10.39
C GLU A 68 -11.46 7.43 -10.39
N ARG A 69 -12.44 7.48 -11.30
CA ARG A 69 -13.50 6.45 -11.35
C ARG A 69 -12.95 5.08 -11.74
N GLN A 70 -12.03 5.04 -12.70
CA GLN A 70 -11.36 3.80 -13.09
C GLN A 70 -10.52 3.26 -11.92
N ALA A 71 -9.77 4.13 -11.24
CA ALA A 71 -9.01 3.79 -10.04
C ALA A 71 -9.90 3.19 -8.93
N LEU A 72 -11.07 3.78 -8.70
CA LEU A 72 -12.04 3.28 -7.72
C LEU A 72 -12.62 1.92 -8.12
N SER A 73 -12.85 1.67 -9.42
CA SER A 73 -13.26 0.35 -9.89
C SER A 73 -12.19 -0.70 -9.59
N GLN A 74 -10.93 -0.39 -9.89
CA GLN A 74 -9.82 -1.34 -9.71
C GLN A 74 -9.60 -1.72 -8.25
N ILE A 75 -9.70 -0.76 -7.32
CA ILE A 75 -9.57 -1.08 -5.89
C ILE A 75 -10.80 -1.82 -5.34
N ASN A 76 -12.01 -1.48 -5.82
CA ASN A 76 -13.24 -2.16 -5.42
C ASN A 76 -13.25 -3.62 -5.87
N ASP A 77 -12.78 -3.87 -7.09
CA ASP A 77 -12.74 -5.20 -7.69
C ASP A 77 -11.51 -6.01 -7.24
N LYS A 78 -10.71 -5.46 -6.32
CA LYS A 78 -9.45 -6.03 -5.81
C LYS A 78 -8.41 -6.30 -6.91
N GLY A 79 -8.50 -5.56 -8.01
CA GLY A 79 -7.44 -5.53 -9.03
C GLY A 79 -6.19 -4.83 -8.51
N TRP A 80 -6.35 -3.83 -7.64
CA TRP A 80 -5.26 -3.08 -7.02
C TRP A 80 -5.25 -3.21 -5.50
N ASP A 81 -4.04 -3.24 -4.93
CA ASP A 81 -3.83 -3.29 -3.49
C ASP A 81 -3.77 -1.89 -2.86
N LEU A 82 -3.18 -0.95 -3.59
CA LEU A 82 -3.07 0.46 -3.21
C LEU A 82 -3.35 1.36 -4.42
N VAL A 83 -3.87 2.55 -4.15
CA VAL A 83 -4.09 3.58 -5.16
C VAL A 83 -3.61 4.95 -4.67
N GLN A 84 -2.79 5.61 -5.47
CA GLN A 84 -2.52 7.03 -5.31
C GLN A 84 -3.49 7.83 -6.17
N LEU A 85 -4.42 8.48 -5.51
CA LEU A 85 -5.27 9.49 -6.13
C LEU A 85 -4.41 10.75 -6.35
N GLY A 86 -4.43 11.28 -7.57
CA GLY A 86 -3.62 12.45 -7.95
C GLY A 86 -4.00 13.70 -7.13
N GLU A 87 -3.02 14.58 -6.92
CA GLU A 87 -3.24 15.84 -6.22
C GLU A 87 -3.79 16.91 -7.18
N SER A 88 -4.96 17.44 -6.82
CA SER A 88 -5.74 18.49 -7.48
C SER A 88 -6.27 18.17 -8.89
N ASN A 89 -7.57 17.85 -8.92
CA ASN A 89 -8.39 18.02 -10.11
C ASN A 89 -8.23 19.43 -10.67
N PRO A 90 -8.04 19.62 -11.99
CA PRO A 90 -8.16 20.94 -12.59
C PRO A 90 -9.56 21.50 -12.27
N PRO A 91 -9.72 22.83 -12.09
CA PRO A 91 -10.96 23.45 -11.62
C PRO A 91 -12.23 23.03 -12.39
N ASP A 92 -12.06 22.61 -13.63
CA ASP A 92 -13.15 22.22 -14.54
C ASP A 92 -13.57 20.74 -14.44
N PHE A 93 -12.88 19.91 -13.65
CA PHE A 93 -13.21 18.49 -13.51
C PHE A 93 -14.64 18.27 -12.99
N TYR A 94 -15.07 19.06 -11.99
CA TYR A 94 -16.43 18.98 -11.44
C TYR A 94 -17.52 19.55 -12.36
N ARG A 95 -17.15 20.18 -13.50
CA ARG A 95 -18.11 20.74 -14.45
C ARG A 95 -18.70 19.64 -15.36
N ASN A 96 -17.93 18.60 -15.65
CA ASN A 96 -18.34 17.53 -16.58
C ASN A 96 -19.16 16.40 -15.93
N PHE A 97 -19.41 16.46 -14.62
CA PHE A 97 -20.24 15.49 -13.89
C PHE A 97 -21.61 16.06 -13.48
N ARG A 98 -21.99 17.24 -14.02
CA ARG A 98 -23.27 17.90 -13.72
C ARG A 98 -24.37 17.59 -14.77
N ASP A 99 -24.05 16.92 -15.85
CA ASP A 99 -24.99 16.59 -16.93
C ASP A 99 -25.39 15.11 -16.90
#